data_AF-A0A2D2MDZ3-F1
#
_entry.id   AF-A0A2D2MDZ3-F1
#
_cell.length_a   1.000
_cell.length_b   1.000
_cell.length_c   1.000
_cell.angle_alpha   90.00
_cell.angle_beta   90.00
_cell.angle_gamma   90.00
#
_symmetry.space_group_name_H-M   'P 1'
#
loop_
_entity.id
_entity.type
_entity.pdbx_description
1 polymer ?
#
loop_
_entity_poly.entity_id
_entity_poly.type
_entity_poly.pdbx_seq_one_letter_code
_entity_poly.pdbx_strand_id
1 'polypeptide(L)'
;MSRLREDLSTLLNTRGLVSTLDLSQAPYVARSVLNYGIDSIAGKTLSSFSPEALVKRIHQAILAYEPRVIRHSLQVSWVSRTEAPLFEIQMVIEGQLRDAEVAHPFTFRSIWNTQSGAVHLDTAPLRGRHG
;
A
#
# COMPACT_ATOMS: atom_id res chain seq x y z
N MET A 1 11.39 1.30 -13.27
CA MET A 1 10.90 1.19 -11.86
C MET A 1 10.47 2.50 -11.22
N SER A 2 11.09 3.66 -11.53
CA SER A 2 10.73 4.95 -10.91
C SER A 2 9.24 5.30 -11.03
N ARG A 3 8.66 5.09 -12.22
CA ARG A 3 7.24 5.38 -12.49
C ARG A 3 6.27 4.58 -11.61
N LEU A 4 6.46 3.26 -11.48
CA LEU A 4 5.63 2.44 -10.60
C LEU A 4 5.68 2.94 -9.14
N ARG A 5 6.85 3.33 -8.65
CA ARG A 5 7.01 3.88 -7.31
C ARG A 5 6.22 5.18 -7.13
N GLU A 6 6.25 6.08 -8.12
CA GLU A 6 5.51 7.34 -8.11
C GLU A 6 3.99 7.13 -8.17
N ASP A 7 3.54 6.21 -9.02
CA ASP A 7 2.14 5.84 -9.15
C ASP A 7 1.62 5.24 -7.83
N LEU A 8 2.40 4.32 -7.22
CA LEU A 8 2.08 3.77 -5.90
C LEU A 8 2.15 4.83 -4.80
N SER A 9 3.15 5.71 -4.80
CA SER A 9 3.25 6.81 -3.84
C SER A 9 2.02 7.71 -3.91
N THR A 10 1.54 8.00 -5.12
CA THR A 10 0.31 8.78 -5.33
C THR A 10 -0.91 8.03 -4.82
N LEU A 11 -1.02 6.73 -5.13
CA LEU A 11 -2.12 5.88 -4.68
C LEU A 11 -2.21 5.80 -3.16
N LEU A 12 -1.10 5.55 -2.48
CA LEU A 12 -1.08 5.36 -1.02
C LEU A 12 -1.30 6.67 -0.24
N ASN A 13 -0.99 7.82 -0.85
CA ASN A 13 -1.22 9.14 -0.23
C ASN A 13 -2.55 9.81 -0.61
N THR A 14 -3.30 9.25 -1.57
CA THR A 14 -4.60 9.80 -1.98
C THR A 14 -5.73 9.18 -1.15
N ARG A 15 -6.71 9.99 -0.72
CA ARG A 15 -7.90 9.50 0.00
C ARG A 15 -8.96 9.07 -1.00
N GLY A 16 -9.35 7.80 -0.97
CA GLY A 16 -10.49 7.29 -1.74
C GLY A 16 -11.83 7.83 -1.21
N LEU A 17 -12.87 7.85 -2.05
CA LEU A 17 -14.21 8.31 -1.68
C LEU A 17 -14.85 7.57 -0.50
N VAL A 18 -14.51 6.28 -0.30
CA VAL A 18 -15.02 5.49 0.84
C VAL A 18 -14.58 6.07 2.20
N SER A 19 -13.55 6.93 2.22
CA SER A 19 -13.15 7.66 3.41
C SER A 19 -14.15 8.74 3.84
N THR A 20 -15.03 9.19 2.92
CA THR A 20 -15.96 10.30 3.14
C THR A 20 -17.43 9.89 2.99
N LEU A 21 -17.71 8.81 2.26
CA LEU A 21 -19.06 8.35 1.95
C LEU A 21 -19.18 6.84 2.15
N ASP A 22 -20.30 6.37 2.74
CA ASP A 22 -20.61 4.94 2.74
C ASP A 22 -20.99 4.48 1.32
N LEU A 23 -20.15 3.64 0.72
CA LEU A 23 -20.35 3.08 -0.61
C LEU A 23 -20.96 1.67 -0.58
N SER A 24 -21.50 1.21 0.55
CA SER A 24 -22.13 -0.11 0.69
C SER A 24 -23.23 -0.36 -0.35
N GLN A 25 -23.98 0.68 -0.73
CA GLN A 25 -25.02 0.64 -1.77
C GLN A 25 -24.52 1.01 -3.18
N ALA A 26 -23.22 1.30 -3.35
CA ALA A 26 -22.64 1.78 -4.59
C ALA A 26 -21.39 0.95 -5.01
N PRO A 27 -21.52 -0.37 -5.25
CA PRO A 27 -20.39 -1.27 -5.49
C PRO A 27 -19.61 -0.97 -6.79
N TYR A 28 -20.25 -0.31 -7.76
CA TYR A 28 -19.59 0.15 -8.99
C TYR A 28 -18.73 1.40 -8.75
N VAL A 29 -19.17 2.31 -7.87
CA VAL A 29 -18.38 3.49 -7.48
C VAL A 29 -17.16 3.06 -6.66
N ALA A 30 -17.35 2.13 -5.72
CA ALA A 30 -16.29 1.60 -4.86
C ALA A 30 -15.11 0.97 -5.63
N ARG A 31 -15.37 0.44 -6.84
CA ARG A 31 -14.35 -0.17 -7.72
C ARG A 31 -13.91 0.74 -8.87
N SER A 32 -14.43 1.95 -8.95
CA SER A 32 -14.12 2.91 -10.02
C SER A 32 -12.93 3.79 -9.63
N VAL A 33 -12.37 4.49 -10.62
CA VAL A 33 -11.34 5.52 -10.40
C VAL A 33 -11.81 6.64 -9.46
N LEU A 34 -13.12 6.80 -9.26
CA LEU A 34 -13.64 7.75 -8.27
C LEU A 34 -13.19 7.39 -6.86
N ASN A 35 -12.97 6.10 -6.56
CA ASN A 35 -12.48 5.64 -5.27
C ASN A 35 -10.95 5.41 -5.26
N TYR A 36 -10.20 6.09 -6.15
CA TYR A 36 -8.73 5.99 -6.19
C TYR A 36 -8.12 6.49 -4.87
N GLY A 37 -7.26 5.66 -4.28
CA GLY A 37 -6.61 5.96 -3.01
C GLY A 37 -6.79 4.87 -1.96
N ILE A 38 -6.34 5.17 -0.75
CA ILE A 38 -6.52 4.37 0.46
C ILE A 38 -6.99 5.29 1.57
N ASP A 39 -7.97 4.87 2.39
CA ASP A 39 -8.40 5.72 3.51
C ASP A 39 -7.26 5.96 4.48
N SER A 40 -7.17 7.22 4.89
CA SER A 40 -6.21 7.72 5.85
C SER A 40 -6.12 6.84 7.10
N ILE A 41 -4.90 6.53 7.51
CA ILE A 41 -4.63 5.93 8.81
C ILE A 41 -4.39 6.99 9.90
N ALA A 42 -4.34 8.27 9.52
CA ALA A 42 -4.17 9.39 10.44
C ALA A 42 -5.21 9.36 11.57
N GLY A 43 -4.76 9.57 12.81
CA GLY A 43 -5.63 9.63 13.99
C GLY A 43 -6.08 8.26 14.51
N LYS A 44 -5.69 7.15 13.87
CA LYS A 44 -5.85 5.80 14.42
C LYS A 44 -4.64 5.48 15.29
N THR A 45 -4.88 5.17 16.56
CA THR A 45 -3.81 4.67 17.43
C THR A 45 -3.34 3.30 16.93
N LEU A 46 -2.03 3.03 16.99
CA LEU A 46 -1.49 1.70 16.63
C LEU A 46 -2.15 0.56 17.41
N SER A 47 -2.61 0.82 18.63
CA SER A 47 -3.36 -0.15 19.46
C SER A 47 -4.76 -0.48 18.94
N SER A 48 -5.39 0.41 18.17
CA SER A 48 -6.71 0.18 17.54
C SER A 48 -6.61 -0.19 16.06
N PHE A 49 -5.41 -0.18 15.51
CA PHE A 49 -5.15 -0.42 14.11
C PHE A 49 -4.76 -1.88 13.87
N SER A 50 -5.41 -2.54 12.91
CA SER A 50 -5.00 -3.88 12.44
C SER A 50 -4.05 -3.72 11.25
N PRO A 51 -2.75 -4.06 11.39
CA PRO A 51 -1.82 -4.10 10.27
C PRO A 51 -2.32 -5.00 9.14
N GLU A 52 -3.00 -6.11 9.46
CA GLU A 52 -3.55 -7.07 8.51
C GLU A 52 -4.65 -6.44 7.65
N ALA A 53 -5.51 -5.62 8.25
CA ALA A 53 -6.53 -4.88 7.51
C ALA A 53 -5.90 -3.91 6.51
N LEU A 54 -4.82 -3.23 6.89
CA LEU A 54 -4.10 -2.34 5.97
C LEU A 54 -3.35 -3.10 4.88
N VAL A 55 -2.70 -4.23 5.20
CA VAL A 55 -2.09 -5.13 4.21
C VAL A 55 -3.13 -5.51 3.14
N LYS A 56 -4.31 -5.96 3.56
CA LYS A 56 -5.40 -6.33 2.64
C LYS A 56 -5.86 -5.15 1.79
N ARG A 57 -6.00 -3.96 2.38
CA ARG A 57 -6.42 -2.74 1.69
C ARG A 57 -5.41 -2.30 0.64
N ILE A 58 -4.11 -2.27 0.97
CA ILE A 58 -3.04 -1.95 0.02
C ILE A 58 -3.02 -2.96 -1.12
N HIS A 59 -3.07 -4.24 -0.80
CA HIS A 59 -3.10 -5.30 -1.80
C HIS A 59 -4.28 -5.12 -2.79
N GLN A 60 -5.49 -4.88 -2.27
CA GLN A 60 -6.68 -4.64 -3.09
C GLN A 60 -6.57 -3.37 -3.95
N ALA A 61 -6.07 -2.27 -3.39
CA ALA A 61 -5.90 -1.01 -4.11
C ALA A 61 -4.90 -1.15 -5.27
N ILE A 62 -3.75 -1.79 -5.04
CA ILE A 62 -2.75 -2.03 -6.09
C ILE A 62 -3.34 -2.89 -7.20
N LEU A 63 -4.06 -3.97 -6.86
CA LEU A 63 -4.72 -4.83 -7.84
C LEU A 63 -5.85 -4.14 -8.64
N ALA A 64 -6.42 -3.05 -8.10
CA ALA A 64 -7.46 -2.27 -8.75
C ALA A 64 -6.87 -1.19 -9.67
N TYR A 65 -5.79 -0.53 -9.24
CA TYR A 65 -5.30 0.69 -9.89
C TYR A 65 -3.94 0.55 -10.59
N GLU A 66 -3.22 -0.56 -10.41
CA GLU A 66 -1.99 -0.89 -11.13
C GLU A 66 -2.12 -2.16 -11.97
N PRO A 67 -2.76 -2.09 -13.16
CA PRO A 67 -3.04 -3.28 -13.99
C PRO A 67 -1.78 -3.96 -14.55
N ARG A 68 -0.64 -3.26 -14.54
CA ARG A 68 0.67 -3.80 -14.93
C ARG A 68 1.21 -4.79 -13.91
N VAL A 69 0.78 -4.72 -12.65
CA VAL A 69 1.21 -5.66 -11.61
C VAL A 69 0.56 -7.02 -11.85
N ILE A 70 1.37 -8.07 -11.89
CA ILE A 70 0.90 -9.44 -12.10
C ILE A 70 0.22 -9.93 -10.83
N ARG A 71 -1.11 -10.14 -10.91
CA ARG A 71 -1.98 -10.37 -9.73
C ARG A 71 -1.49 -11.45 -8.77
N HIS A 72 -1.05 -12.59 -9.29
CA HIS A 72 -0.62 -13.74 -8.47
C HIS A 72 0.78 -13.59 -7.88
N SER A 73 1.53 -12.56 -8.29
CA SER A 73 2.88 -12.27 -7.77
C SER A 73 2.88 -11.21 -6.68
N LEU A 74 1.79 -10.44 -6.52
CA LEU A 74 1.72 -9.34 -5.56
C LEU A 74 1.62 -9.89 -4.13
N GLN A 75 2.57 -9.49 -3.30
CA GLN A 75 2.55 -9.74 -1.86
C GLN A 75 2.74 -8.42 -1.11
N VAL A 76 1.96 -8.26 -0.05
CA VAL A 76 2.09 -7.15 0.90
C VAL A 76 2.26 -7.75 2.28
N SER A 77 3.29 -7.35 3.00
CA SER A 77 3.61 -7.88 4.32
C SER A 77 3.88 -6.75 5.31
N TRP A 78 3.38 -6.92 6.54
CA TRP A 78 3.70 -6.01 7.64
C TRP A 78 5.07 -6.37 8.23
N VAL A 79 5.89 -5.35 8.48
CA VAL A 79 7.18 -5.50 9.15
C VAL A 79 7.01 -5.13 10.61
N SER A 80 6.78 -6.13 11.46
CA SER A 80 6.81 -5.95 12.91
C SER A 80 8.24 -5.68 13.36
N ARG A 81 8.48 -4.53 13.98
CA ARG A 81 9.76 -4.19 14.62
C ARG A 81 9.52 -3.90 16.09
N THR A 82 10.30 -4.54 16.95
CA THR A 82 10.32 -4.33 18.40
C THR A 82 10.68 -2.88 18.77
N GLU A 83 11.34 -2.15 17.87
CA GLU A 83 11.80 -0.75 18.03
C GLU A 83 11.26 0.20 16.94
N ALA A 84 10.10 -0.09 16.35
CA ALA A 84 9.48 0.88 15.44
C ALA A 84 9.13 2.18 16.19
N PRO A 85 9.31 3.36 15.58
CA PRO A 85 8.80 4.60 16.14
C PRO A 85 7.31 4.48 16.46
N LEU A 86 6.88 5.08 17.58
CA LEU A 86 5.51 5.01 18.13
C LEU A 86 4.38 5.36 17.17
N PHE A 87 4.69 5.99 16.03
CA PHE A 87 3.71 6.44 15.04
C PHE A 87 4.01 5.95 13.63
N GLU A 88 4.82 4.90 13.48
CA GLU A 88 5.19 4.36 12.17
C GLU A 88 4.75 2.91 11.98
N ILE A 89 4.15 2.64 10.83
CA ILE A 89 3.86 1.29 10.36
C ILE A 89 4.65 1.07 9.08
N GLN A 90 5.37 -0.05 9.04
CA GLN A 90 6.21 -0.39 7.90
C GLN A 90 5.66 -1.62 7.19
N MET A 91 5.62 -1.56 5.86
CA MET A 91 5.19 -2.68 5.04
C MET A 91 6.13 -2.89 3.87
N VAL A 92 6.25 -4.13 3.42
CA VAL A 92 6.92 -4.48 2.17
C VAL A 92 5.86 -4.81 1.14
N ILE A 93 6.03 -4.26 -0.06
CA ILE A 93 5.19 -4.50 -1.24
C ILE A 93 6.10 -5.07 -2.30
N GLU A 94 5.86 -6.31 -2.70
CA GLU A 94 6.69 -7.03 -3.66
C GLU A 94 5.83 -7.72 -4.71
N GLY A 95 6.43 -7.95 -5.88
CA GLY A 95 5.78 -8.71 -6.94
C GLY A 95 6.48 -8.53 -8.28
N GLN A 96 5.76 -8.85 -9.35
CA GLN A 96 6.24 -8.71 -10.71
C GLN A 96 5.39 -7.70 -11.48
N LEU A 97 6.06 -6.82 -12.22
CA LEU A 97 5.48 -5.85 -13.12
C LEU A 97 5.63 -6.37 -14.55
N ARG A 98 4.53 -6.42 -15.31
CA ARG A 98 4.55 -6.71 -16.74
C ARG A 98 4.95 -5.44 -17.51
N ASP A 99 6.01 -5.56 -18.30
CA ASP A 99 6.42 -4.57 -19.29
C ASP A 99 6.53 -5.28 -20.65
N ALA A 100 5.61 -4.96 -21.55
CA ALA A 100 5.38 -5.72 -22.78
C ALA A 100 5.27 -7.25 -22.51
N GLU A 101 6.22 -8.05 -23.01
CA GLU A 101 6.27 -9.50 -22.84
C GLU A 101 7.16 -9.96 -21.68
N VAL A 102 7.80 -9.03 -20.97
CA VAL A 102 8.77 -9.33 -19.91
C VAL A 102 8.18 -9.02 -18.53
N ALA A 103 8.45 -9.89 -17.56
CA ALA A 103 8.09 -9.68 -16.15
C ALA A 103 9.31 -9.21 -15.37
N HIS A 104 9.19 -8.07 -14.69
CA HIS A 104 10.24 -7.48 -13.88
C HIS A 104 9.89 -7.55 -12.40
N PRO A 105 10.72 -8.12 -11.52
CA PRO A 105 10.48 -8.10 -10.09
C PRO A 105 10.62 -6.68 -9.54
N PHE A 106 9.82 -6.35 -8.54
CA PHE A 106 9.95 -5.11 -7.77
C PHE A 106 9.74 -5.38 -6.28
N THR A 107 10.34 -4.51 -5.47
CA THR A 107 10.15 -4.48 -4.03
C THR A 107 10.18 -3.02 -3.58
N PHE A 108 9.19 -2.61 -2.80
CA PHE A 108 9.14 -1.31 -2.16
C PHE A 108 8.88 -1.48 -0.68
N ARG A 109 9.50 -0.62 0.13
CA ARG A 109 9.15 -0.46 1.53
C ARG A 109 8.29 0.78 1.67
N SER A 110 7.12 0.63 2.28
CA SER A 110 6.25 1.75 2.63
C SER A 110 6.34 2.05 4.12
N ILE A 111 6.54 3.31 4.47
CA ILE A 111 6.53 3.82 5.85
C ILE A 111 5.31 4.71 5.98
N TRP A 112 4.41 4.35 6.87
CA TRP A 112 3.16 5.05 7.11
C TRP A 112 3.21 5.75 8.46
N ASN A 113 2.99 7.06 8.46
CA ASN A 113 2.89 7.85 9.68
C ASN A 113 1.43 7.88 10.17
N THR A 114 1.15 7.34 11.35
CA THR A 114 -0.21 7.25 11.92
C THR A 114 -0.72 8.58 12.49
N GLN A 115 0.15 9.57 12.65
CA GLN A 115 -0.23 10.91 13.10
C GLN A 115 -0.60 11.82 11.93
N SER A 116 0.27 11.92 10.91
CA SER A 116 0.05 12.76 9.74
C SER A 116 -0.76 12.08 8.62
N GLY A 117 -0.74 10.75 8.57
CA GLY A 117 -1.29 9.95 7.47
C GLY A 117 -0.39 9.89 6.23
N ALA A 118 0.80 10.50 6.26
CA ALA A 118 1.73 10.50 5.14
C ALA A 118 2.36 9.11 4.92
N VAL A 119 2.60 8.77 3.65
CA VAL A 119 3.23 7.53 3.24
C VAL A 119 4.48 7.82 2.41
N HIS A 120 5.60 7.23 2.80
CA HIS A 120 6.85 7.29 2.04
C HIS A 120 7.20 5.90 1.47
N LEU A 121 7.59 5.86 0.19
CA LEU A 121 8.02 4.64 -0.49
C LEU A 121 9.52 4.69 -0.81
N ASP A 122 10.24 3.70 -0.30
CA ASP A 122 11.67 3.49 -0.55
C ASP A 122 11.88 2.23 -1.41
N THR A 123 12.90 2.28 -2.27
CA THR A 123 13.36 1.13 -3.09
C THR A 123 14.41 0.27 -2.39
N ALA A 124 14.67 0.52 -1.10
CA ALA A 124 15.79 -0.10 -0.40
C ALA A 124 15.65 -1.65 -0.43
N PRO A 125 16.73 -2.38 -0.79
CA PRO A 125 16.70 -3.83 -0.79
C PRO A 125 16.47 -4.36 0.63
N LEU A 126 15.90 -5.57 0.72
CA LEU A 126 15.86 -6.35 1.95
C LEU A 126 17.28 -6.46 2.51
N ARG A 127 17.65 -5.62 3.50
CA ARG A 127 18.85 -5.89 4.29
C ARG A 127 18.61 -7.25 4.96
N GLY A 128 19.43 -8.20 4.52
CA GLY A 128 19.29 -9.61 4.84
C GLY A 128 19.25 -9.87 6.34
N ARG A 129 18.47 -10.92 6.65
CA ARG A 129 18.71 -11.94 7.67
C ARG A 129 19.98 -11.73 8.50
N HIS A 130 19.76 -11.70 9.82
CA HIS A 130 20.71 -12.12 10.84
C HIS A 130 21.74 -13.13 10.31
N GLY A 131 23.02 -12.76 10.45
CA GLY A 131 24.11 -13.67 10.77
C GLY A 131 24.59 -13.33 12.17
#